data_AF-A0A3A8NB36-F1
#
_entry.id   AF-A0A3A8NB36-F1
#
_cell.length_a   1.000
_cell.length_b   1.000
_cell.length_c   1.000
_cell.angle_alpha   90.00
_cell.angle_beta   90.00
_cell.angle_gamma   90.00
#
_symmetry.space_group_name_H-M   'P 1'
#
loop_
_entity.id
_entity.type
_entity.pdbx_description
1 polymer ?
#
loop_
_entity_poly.entity_id
_entity_poly.type
_entity_poly.pdbx_seq_one_letter_code
_entity_poly.pdbx_strand_id
1 'polypeptide(L)' 'PPRWIEVLDDPFRPQPRMDRDTHGGMATSVGRIREDGVLENGFKYVLVSHNTKMGAAKGAILVAELLRAQGLLG' A
#
# COMPACT_ATOMS: atom_id res chain seq x y z
N PRO A 1 -7.30 -6.87 -4.16
CA PRO A 1 -8.08 -6.03 -3.21
C PRO A 1 -8.98 -5.07 -4.00
N PRO A 2 -10.03 -4.50 -3.40
CA PRO A 2 -10.88 -3.50 -4.06
C PRO A 2 -10.09 -2.29 -4.58
N ARG A 3 -9.07 -1.84 -3.83
CA ARG A 3 -8.10 -0.82 -4.23
C ARG A 3 -6.70 -1.20 -3.73
N TRP A 4 -5.66 -0.94 -4.54
CA TRP A 4 -4.26 -1.20 -4.17
C TRP A 4 -3.67 -0.08 -3.32
N ILE A 5 -4.07 1.16 -3.61
CA ILE A 5 -3.71 2.36 -2.85
C ILE A 5 -5.01 2.94 -2.29
N GLU A 6 -5.10 3.01 -0.96
CA GLU A 6 -6.22 3.62 -0.25
C GLU A 6 -5.79 5.04 0.18
N VAL A 7 -6.35 6.06 -0.47
CA VAL A 7 -6.08 7.46 -0.09
C VAL A 7 -7.04 7.87 1.01
N LEU A 8 -6.52 8.41 2.10
CA LEU A 8 -7.26 8.79 3.29
C LEU A 8 -7.24 10.31 3.45
N ASP A 9 -8.43 10.92 3.54
CA ASP A 9 -8.59 12.37 3.71
C ASP A 9 -8.43 12.81 5.18
N ASP A 10 -8.53 11.88 6.14
CA ASP A 10 -8.34 12.18 7.56
C ASP A 10 -6.89 12.67 7.81
N PRO A 11 -6.70 13.88 8.40
CA PRO A 11 -5.40 14.48 8.59
C PRO A 11 -4.48 13.69 9.56
N PHE A 12 -5.03 12.78 10.35
CA PHE A 12 -4.31 11.95 11.32
C PHE A 12 -4.07 10.52 10.83
N ARG A 13 -4.37 10.23 9.56
CA ARG A 13 -4.19 8.91 8.95
C ARG A 13 -3.17 8.96 7.81
N PRO A 14 -2.44 7.86 7.54
CA PRO A 14 -2.58 6.53 8.15
C PRO A 14 -1.82 6.37 9.49
N GLN A 15 -2.23 5.39 10.27
CA GLN A 15 -1.58 4.92 11.51
C GLN A 15 -1.32 3.41 11.42
N PRO A 16 -0.09 2.93 11.74
CA PRO A 16 0.28 1.52 11.57
C PRO A 16 -0.68 0.53 12.23
N ARG A 17 -1.17 0.82 13.44
CA ARG A 17 -2.09 -0.07 14.16
C ARG A 17 -3.49 -0.12 13.55
N MET A 18 -3.96 0.98 12.97
CA MET A 18 -5.33 1.09 12.47
C MET A 18 -5.45 0.71 11.00
N ASP A 19 -4.40 0.93 10.19
CA ASP A 19 -4.47 0.87 8.73
C ASP A 19 -3.70 -0.30 8.11
N ARG A 20 -2.85 -1.01 8.87
CA ARG A 20 -2.06 -2.12 8.29
C ARG A 20 -2.93 -3.24 7.74
N ASP A 21 -4.15 -3.42 8.24
CA ASP A 21 -5.04 -4.50 7.83
C ASP A 21 -6.05 -4.08 6.74
N THR A 22 -5.96 -2.85 6.23
CA THR A 22 -6.78 -2.35 5.11
C THR A 22 -6.74 -3.31 3.93
N HIS A 23 -7.91 -3.66 3.40
CA HIS A 23 -8.10 -4.66 2.35
C HIS A 23 -7.42 -6.00 2.65
N GLY A 24 -7.42 -6.42 3.92
CA GLY A 24 -6.77 -7.66 4.38
C GLY A 24 -5.24 -7.57 4.45
N GLY A 25 -4.70 -6.37 4.56
CA GLY A 25 -3.26 -6.10 4.53
C GLY A 25 -2.63 -6.23 3.15
N MET A 26 -3.45 -6.04 2.10
CA MET A 26 -3.05 -6.07 0.68
C MET A 26 -3.19 -4.72 -0.01
N ALA A 27 -3.47 -3.66 0.74
CA ALA A 27 -3.40 -2.29 0.25
C ALA A 27 -2.37 -1.47 1.01
N THR A 28 -1.85 -0.46 0.34
CA THR A 28 -1.05 0.61 0.95
C THR A 28 -1.98 1.77 1.24
N SER A 29 -2.11 2.13 2.51
CA SER A 29 -2.87 3.31 2.90
C SER A 29 -1.97 4.53 2.83
N VAL A 30 -2.42 5.60 2.18
CA VAL A 30 -1.67 6.84 1.96
C VAL A 30 -2.51 8.02 2.44
N GLY A 31 -1.90 8.96 3.14
CA GLY A 31 -2.61 10.13 3.67
C GLY A 31 -1.69 11.30 3.97
N ARG A 32 -2.29 12.39 4.45
CA ARG A 32 -1.60 13.66 4.74
C ARG A 32 -0.83 14.21 3.54
N ILE A 33 -1.37 13.98 2.34
CA ILE A 33 -0.82 14.46 1.08
C ILE A 33 -0.93 15.99 1.09
N ARG A 34 0.19 16.67 0.89
CA ARG A 34 0.27 18.14 0.86
C ARG A 34 1.51 18.58 0.09
N GLU A 35 1.47 19.80 -0.43
CA GLU A 35 2.63 20.42 -1.07
C GLU A 35 3.85 20.47 -0.14
N ASP A 36 5.02 20.38 -0.74
CA ASP A 36 6.29 20.53 -0.05
C ASP A 36 6.99 21.81 -0.49
N GLY A 37 7.27 22.70 0.46
CA GLY A 37 7.85 24.01 0.17
C GLY A 37 9.35 24.00 -0.18
N VAL A 38 9.99 22.82 -0.25
CA VAL A 38 11.43 22.68 -0.53
C VAL A 38 11.69 22.36 -2.01
N LEU A 39 10.81 21.58 -2.64
CA LEU A 39 10.95 21.17 -4.04
C LEU A 39 9.90 21.91 -4.88
N GLU A 40 10.30 22.46 -6.02
CA GLU A 40 9.43 23.32 -6.88
C GLU A 40 8.09 22.66 -7.25
N ASN A 41 8.08 21.33 -7.44
CA ASN A 41 6.87 20.53 -7.67
C ASN A 41 6.76 19.40 -6.64
N GLY A 42 7.16 19.69 -5.40
CA GLY A 42 7.21 18.74 -4.30
C GLY A 42 5.86 18.51 -3.64
N PHE A 43 5.63 17.28 -3.22
CA PHE A 43 4.60 16.97 -2.24
C PHE A 43 5.12 15.93 -1.26
N LYS A 44 4.53 15.91 -0.07
CA LYS A 44 4.84 14.98 1.01
C LYS A 44 3.58 14.29 1.46
N TYR A 45 3.74 13.06 1.88
CA TYR A 45 2.67 12.16 2.30
C TYR A 45 3.21 11.20 3.36
N VAL A 46 2.32 10.41 3.96
CA VAL A 46 2.69 9.25 4.76
C VAL A 46 1.94 8.03 4.29
N LEU A 47 2.62 6.89 4.32
CA LEU A 47 2.07 5.61 3.96
C LEU A 47 2.23 4.56 5.05
N VAL A 48 1.32 3.58 5.04
CA VAL A 48 1.39 2.35 5.82
C VAL A 48 1.09 1.19 4.88
N SER A 49 1.99 0.21 4.88
CA SER A 49 1.81 -1.08 4.22
C SER A 49 2.10 -2.20 5.22
N HIS A 50 1.43 -3.33 5.08
CA HIS A 50 1.68 -4.48 5.97
C HIS A 50 2.91 -5.26 5.52
N ASN A 51 4.02 -5.09 6.22
CA ASN A 51 5.30 -5.72 5.89
C ASN A 51 5.25 -7.26 5.85
N THR A 52 4.59 -7.93 6.80
CA THR A 52 4.55 -9.42 6.81
C THR A 52 3.45 -10.03 5.93
N LYS A 53 2.42 -9.25 5.54
CA LYS A 53 1.37 -9.70 4.63
C LYS A 53 1.71 -9.29 3.19
N MET A 54 1.41 -8.05 2.80
CA MET A 54 1.75 -7.53 1.47
C MET A 54 3.25 -7.64 1.19
N GLY A 55 4.10 -7.22 2.12
CA GLY A 55 5.56 -7.21 1.91
C GLY A 55 6.23 -8.58 1.97
N ALA A 56 5.50 -9.65 2.34
CA ALA A 56 6.06 -10.99 2.43
C ALA A 56 5.05 -12.05 1.96
N ALA A 57 4.29 -12.67 2.87
CA ALA A 57 3.57 -13.91 2.58
C ALA A 57 2.52 -13.76 1.46
N LYS A 58 1.66 -12.73 1.55
CA LYS A 58 0.62 -12.50 0.53
C LYS A 58 1.19 -11.88 -0.74
N GLY A 59 2.26 -11.09 -0.65
CA GLY A 59 2.99 -10.61 -1.82
C GLY A 59 3.58 -11.76 -2.63
N ALA A 60 4.16 -12.75 -1.97
CA ALA A 60 4.69 -13.95 -2.62
C ALA A 60 3.59 -14.78 -3.30
N ILE A 61 2.42 -14.91 -2.69
CA ILE A 61 1.26 -15.56 -3.32
C ILE A 61 0.82 -14.79 -4.56
N LEU A 62 0.71 -13.46 -4.49
CA LEU A 62 0.35 -12.63 -5.65
C LEU A 62 1.35 -12.78 -6.81
N VAL A 63 2.64 -12.89 -6.50
CA VAL A 63 3.68 -13.19 -7.50
C VAL A 63 3.48 -14.58 -8.08
N ALA A 64 3.20 -15.60 -7.27
CA ALA A 64 2.94 -16.96 -7.76
C ALA A 64 1.68 -17.03 -8.66
N GLU A 65 0.61 -16.33 -8.28
CA GLU A 65 -0.61 -16.18 -9.09
C GLU A 65 -0.29 -15.54 -10.44
N LEU A 66 0.52 -14.48 -10.47
CA LEU A 66 0.97 -13.82 -11.70
C LEU A 66 1.79 -14.77 -12.57
N LEU A 67 2.78 -15.46 -12.00
CA LEU A 67 3.62 -16.41 -12.74
C LEU A 67 2.79 -17.53 -13.35
N ARG A 68 1.80 -18.05 -12.61
CA ARG A 68 0.88 -19.06 -13.15
C ARG A 68 0.00 -18.51 -14.26
N ALA A 69 -0.53 -17.31 -14.13
CA ALA A 69 -1.31 -16.65 -15.18
C ALA A 69 -0.50 -16.39 -16.46
N GLN A 70 0.82 -16.18 -16.33
CA GLN A 70 1.75 -16.02 -17.44
C GLN A 70 2.27 -17.36 -18.01
N GLY A 71 1.88 -18.51 -17.46
CA GLY A 71 2.38 -19.82 -17.87
C GLY A 71 3.84 -20.09 -17.47
N LEU A 72 4.37 -19.32 -16.51
CA LEU A 72 5.74 -19.44 -16.00
C LEU A 72 5.83 -20.37 -14.77
N LEU A 73 4.68 -20.74 -14.18
CA LEU A 73 4.57 -21.63 -13.04
C LEU A 73 3.45 -22.66 -13.30
N GLY A 74 3.80 -23.94 -13.25
CA GLY A 74 2.93 -25.10 -13.56
C GLY A 74 2.27 -25.70 -12.34
#